data_AF-A0A962GZH2-F1
#
_entry.id   AF-A0A962GZH2-F1
#
_cell.length_a   1.000
_cell.length_b   1.000
_cell.length_c   1.000
_cell.angle_alpha   90.00
_cell.angle_beta   90.00
_cell.angle_gamma   90.00
#
_symmetry.space_group_name_H-M   'P 1'
#
loop_
_entity.id
_entity.type
_entity.pdbx_description
1 polymer ?
#
loop_
_entity_poly.entity_id
_entity_poly.type
_entity_poly.pdbx_seq_one_letter_code
_entity_poly.pdbx_strand_id
1 'polypeptide(L)'
;MPASDLHDAPVLASRNSAIDVLRGLSILLVIIHHLALPFRLPLSQGPLPELFGSRLINALGFNGYSAVYTFFVISGFLIAGRAISRHGSLAAIDIRSFYVYRASRILPLLLALLALLSLLHLLGVPGYVIDKPGQSLGGALMSALGLYLNWYEGRTTWLPANWDVLWSLSIEELFYLVFPLLCVWLPRPLLVIGLVVLVVSLPWTRGLLDGQEIWQEKAYLPAMSAIAAGVLAAMLWRSLQPSRAFARCLCALGALGLYLSMAWGGELWRALRHSSLLFLIGSVVVLLLGCAWGRLGAPRGLGWLAALGRLSYELYLTHMFVVLALVAAYKYAFEQDYYWAFAVYPVSLAACAALAWGVQRHFCQPCESSLRARYARLAKPIPVSQNGASH
;
A
#
# COMPACT_ATOMS: atom_id res chain seq x y z
N MET A 1 -18.95 -22.86 37.74
CA MET A 1 -17.98 -21.74 37.74
C MET A 1 -18.15 -20.99 36.44
N PRO A 2 -18.47 -19.68 36.48
CA PRO A 2 -19.17 -19.02 35.40
C PRO A 2 -18.25 -18.63 34.24
N ALA A 3 -18.82 -18.72 33.05
CA ALA A 3 -18.29 -18.25 31.79
C ALA A 3 -18.30 -16.71 31.74
N SER A 4 -17.22 -16.05 32.13
CA SER A 4 -17.11 -14.57 32.13
C SER A 4 -15.86 -13.98 31.49
N ASP A 5 -15.02 -14.73 30.77
CA ASP A 5 -13.73 -14.23 30.27
C ASP A 5 -13.57 -14.23 28.73
N LEU A 6 -14.66 -13.99 27.98
CA LEU A 6 -14.60 -13.87 26.50
C LEU A 6 -14.79 -12.44 25.97
N HIS A 7 -14.74 -11.41 26.82
CA HIS A 7 -15.02 -10.03 26.39
C HIS A 7 -13.82 -9.13 26.06
N ASP A 8 -12.58 -9.58 26.23
CA ASP A 8 -11.40 -8.79 25.84
C ASP A 8 -10.87 -9.20 24.47
N ALA A 9 -11.61 -8.85 23.41
CA ALA A 9 -11.08 -8.90 22.06
C ALA A 9 -9.88 -7.94 21.94
N PRO A 10 -8.68 -8.40 21.53
CA PRO A 10 -7.49 -7.58 21.53
C PRO A 10 -7.59 -6.45 20.49
N VAL A 11 -7.63 -5.23 21.02
CA VAL A 11 -7.60 -3.83 20.54
C VAL A 11 -7.13 -3.49 19.09
N LEU A 12 -6.62 -4.40 18.25
CA LEU A 12 -6.64 -4.22 16.77
C LEU A 12 -7.81 -4.95 16.08
N ALA A 13 -8.71 -5.59 16.83
CA ALA A 13 -10.01 -6.00 16.32
C ALA A 13 -10.86 -4.78 15.91
N SER A 14 -10.66 -3.62 16.53
CA SER A 14 -11.28 -2.35 16.14
C SER A 14 -10.38 -1.56 15.18
N ARG A 15 -10.97 -1.15 14.07
CA ARG A 15 -10.30 -0.39 13.02
C ARG A 15 -9.85 0.98 13.53
N ASN A 16 -8.57 1.33 13.39
CA ASN A 16 -8.05 2.65 13.76
C ASN A 16 -8.25 3.64 12.59
N SER A 17 -9.16 4.59 12.76
CA SER A 17 -9.51 5.55 11.71
C SER A 17 -8.43 6.60 11.44
N ALA A 18 -7.49 6.86 12.37
CA ALA A 18 -6.33 7.71 12.08
C ALA A 18 -5.35 7.02 11.11
N ILE A 19 -5.15 5.71 11.25
CA ILE A 19 -4.35 4.94 10.27
C ILE A 19 -5.05 4.90 8.91
N ASP A 20 -6.39 4.81 8.88
CA ASP A 20 -7.14 4.95 7.62
C ASP A 20 -6.97 6.35 7.00
N VAL A 21 -6.90 7.44 7.78
CA VAL A 21 -6.59 8.78 7.24
C VAL A 21 -5.24 8.79 6.56
N LEU A 22 -4.22 8.18 7.16
CA LEU A 22 -2.89 8.11 6.56
C LEU A 22 -2.91 7.31 5.25
N ARG A 23 -3.61 6.17 5.21
CA ARG A 23 -3.84 5.41 3.96
C ARG A 23 -4.56 6.27 2.91
N GLY A 24 -5.57 7.04 3.33
CA GLY A 24 -6.33 7.95 2.48
C GLY A 24 -5.45 9.04 1.87
N LEU A 25 -4.58 9.65 2.68
CA LEU A 25 -3.61 10.64 2.22
C LEU A 25 -2.62 10.01 1.23
N SER A 26 -2.08 8.83 1.53
CA SER A 26 -1.15 8.15 0.62
C SER A 26 -1.79 7.83 -0.73
N ILE A 27 -3.02 7.29 -0.78
CA ILE A 27 -3.66 7.00 -2.08
C ILE A 27 -4.01 8.27 -2.84
N LEU A 28 -4.40 9.33 -2.13
CA LEU A 28 -4.65 10.64 -2.73
C LEU A 28 -3.38 11.16 -3.43
N LEU A 29 -2.23 11.11 -2.75
CA LEU A 29 -0.95 11.53 -3.31
C LEU A 29 -0.50 10.68 -4.50
N VAL A 30 -0.77 9.37 -4.49
CA VAL A 30 -0.51 8.50 -5.66
C VAL A 30 -1.34 8.93 -6.87
N ILE A 31 -2.64 9.18 -6.69
CA ILE A 31 -3.53 9.60 -7.80
C ILE A 31 -3.10 10.97 -8.33
N ILE A 32 -2.84 11.94 -7.42
CA ILE A 32 -2.36 13.27 -7.79
C ILE A 32 -1.04 13.17 -8.54
N HIS A 33 -0.10 12.35 -8.06
CA HIS A 33 1.18 12.16 -8.75
C HIS A 33 1.00 11.64 -10.17
N HIS A 34 0.17 10.63 -10.36
CA HIS A 34 -0.11 10.10 -11.68
C HIS A 34 -0.89 11.07 -12.58
N LEU A 35 -1.63 12.03 -12.07
CA LEU A 35 -2.16 13.12 -12.90
C LEU A 35 -1.07 14.15 -13.23
N ALA A 36 -0.23 14.48 -12.25
CA ALA A 36 0.73 15.58 -12.28
C ALA A 36 2.04 15.27 -13.01
N LEU A 37 2.22 14.04 -13.51
CA LEU A 37 3.39 13.70 -14.30
C LEU A 37 3.57 14.70 -15.47
N PRO A 38 4.80 15.11 -15.79
CA PRO A 38 5.05 16.18 -16.77
C PRO A 38 4.42 15.94 -18.15
N PHE A 39 4.31 14.69 -18.56
CA PHE A 39 3.72 14.28 -19.84
C PHE A 39 2.19 14.09 -19.80
N ARG A 40 1.54 14.34 -18.65
CA ARG A 40 0.09 14.22 -18.44
C ARG A 40 -0.54 15.60 -18.22
N LEU A 41 -0.83 15.98 -16.97
CA LEU A 41 -1.53 17.21 -16.58
C LEU A 41 -0.76 17.92 -15.46
N PRO A 42 0.42 18.50 -15.74
CA PRO A 42 1.30 19.06 -14.72
C PRO A 42 0.67 20.27 -14.01
N LEU A 43 0.54 20.19 -12.68
CA LEU A 43 -0.01 21.29 -11.86
C LEU A 43 0.87 22.56 -11.89
N SER A 44 2.13 22.43 -12.28
CA SER A 44 3.09 23.54 -12.34
C SER A 44 2.83 24.52 -13.49
N GLN A 45 1.95 24.20 -14.43
CA GLN A 45 1.67 25.04 -15.61
C GLN A 45 0.40 25.89 -15.48
N GLY A 46 -0.38 25.70 -14.41
CA GLY A 46 -1.58 26.49 -14.13
C GLY A 46 -1.33 27.66 -13.18
N PRO A 47 -2.40 28.30 -12.66
CA PRO A 47 -2.31 29.42 -11.71
C PRO A 47 -1.91 29.00 -10.28
N LEU A 48 -1.95 27.71 -9.97
CA LEU A 48 -1.74 27.21 -8.61
C LEU A 48 -0.37 27.51 -8.00
N PRO A 49 0.76 27.47 -8.73
CA PRO A 49 2.06 27.83 -8.18
C PRO A 49 2.14 29.30 -7.72
N GLU A 50 1.43 30.21 -8.39
CA GLU A 50 1.34 31.62 -7.99
C GLU A 50 0.48 31.81 -6.74
N LEU A 51 -0.65 31.09 -6.66
CA LEU A 51 -1.59 31.18 -5.54
C LEU A 51 -1.09 30.50 -4.25
N PHE A 52 -0.43 29.36 -4.38
CA PHE A 52 -0.10 28.47 -3.25
C PHE A 52 1.40 28.23 -3.09
N GLY A 53 2.22 28.74 -4.00
CA GLY A 53 3.67 28.54 -4.03
C GLY A 53 4.09 27.24 -4.73
N SER A 54 5.07 27.35 -5.63
CA SER A 54 5.58 26.21 -6.42
C SER A 54 6.07 25.05 -5.55
N ARG A 55 6.58 25.32 -4.34
CA ARG A 55 7.03 24.27 -3.42
C ARG A 55 5.88 23.35 -2.99
N LEU A 56 4.74 23.92 -2.59
CA LEU A 56 3.59 23.14 -2.17
C LEU A 56 3.00 22.35 -3.34
N ILE A 57 2.91 22.98 -4.52
CA ILE A 57 2.41 22.30 -5.73
C ILE A 57 3.30 21.15 -6.14
N ASN A 58 4.62 21.34 -6.13
CA ASN A 58 5.57 20.27 -6.42
C ASN A 58 5.51 19.15 -5.36
N ALA A 59 5.35 19.50 -4.09
CA ALA A 59 5.17 18.52 -3.02
C ALA A 59 3.90 17.68 -3.21
N LEU A 60 2.82 18.23 -3.76
CA LEU A 60 1.61 17.47 -4.07
C LEU A 60 1.79 16.60 -5.34
N GLY A 61 2.48 17.10 -6.36
CA GLY A 61 2.61 16.45 -7.66
C GLY A 61 3.72 15.40 -7.80
N PHE A 62 4.83 15.50 -7.06
CA PHE A 62 6.03 14.66 -7.29
C PHE A 62 6.32 13.63 -6.19
N ASN A 63 5.43 13.47 -5.21
CA ASN A 63 5.65 12.58 -4.06
C ASN A 63 4.96 11.20 -4.16
N GLY A 64 4.55 10.75 -5.36
CA GLY A 64 3.89 9.45 -5.52
C GLY A 64 4.74 8.29 -5.02
N TYR A 65 6.05 8.33 -5.28
CA TYR A 65 6.99 7.34 -4.78
C TYR A 65 7.02 7.26 -3.24
N SER A 66 7.16 8.41 -2.58
CA SER A 66 7.14 8.53 -1.12
C SER A 66 5.81 8.06 -0.52
N ALA A 67 4.70 8.29 -1.23
CA ALA A 67 3.38 7.82 -0.82
C ALA A 67 3.27 6.29 -0.87
N VAL A 68 3.87 5.62 -1.87
CA VAL A 68 3.94 4.15 -1.93
C VAL A 68 4.81 3.58 -0.81
N TYR A 69 5.95 4.21 -0.49
CA TYR A 69 6.76 3.80 0.67
C TYR A 69 6.01 3.93 2.01
N THR A 70 5.20 4.98 2.13
CA THR A 70 4.29 5.14 3.27
C THR A 70 3.28 4.01 3.33
N PHE A 71 2.72 3.57 2.19
CA PHE A 71 1.88 2.38 2.11
C PHE A 71 2.60 1.12 2.59
N PHE A 72 3.84 0.88 2.18
CA PHE A 72 4.61 -0.28 2.62
C PHE A 72 4.77 -0.33 4.14
N VAL A 73 5.11 0.79 4.78
CA VAL A 73 5.21 0.86 6.25
C VAL A 73 3.86 0.56 6.91
N ILE A 74 2.77 1.15 6.42
CA ILE A 74 1.42 0.89 6.95
C ILE A 74 1.03 -0.58 6.76
N SER A 75 1.34 -1.15 5.59
CA SER A 75 1.07 -2.53 5.23
C SER A 75 1.79 -3.51 6.18
N GLY A 76 3.08 -3.28 6.45
CA GLY A 76 3.86 -4.00 7.45
C GLY A 76 3.26 -3.92 8.85
N PHE A 77 2.88 -2.71 9.28
CA PHE A 77 2.27 -2.48 10.59
C PHE A 77 0.93 -3.22 10.74
N LEU A 78 0.08 -3.14 9.73
CA LEU A 78 -1.24 -3.75 9.75
C LEU A 78 -1.18 -5.27 9.62
N ILE A 79 -0.27 -5.83 8.83
CA ILE A 79 -0.17 -7.29 8.70
C ILE A 79 0.32 -7.93 9.99
N ALA A 80 1.40 -7.41 10.56
CA ALA A 80 1.97 -7.94 11.79
C ALA A 80 1.04 -7.65 12.98
N GLY A 81 0.47 -6.45 13.06
CA GLY A 81 -0.47 -6.08 14.11
C GLY A 81 -1.72 -6.99 14.12
N ARG A 82 -2.36 -7.21 12.97
CA ARG A 82 -3.51 -8.13 12.88
C ARG A 82 -3.14 -9.57 13.22
N ALA A 83 -1.97 -10.02 12.79
CA ALA A 83 -1.48 -11.36 13.12
C ALA A 83 -1.28 -11.53 14.63
N ILE A 84 -0.60 -10.57 15.28
CA ILE A 84 -0.40 -10.53 16.74
C ILE A 84 -1.73 -10.48 17.48
N SER A 85 -2.67 -9.64 17.06
CA SER A 85 -3.97 -9.55 17.72
C SER A 85 -4.81 -10.80 17.53
N ARG A 86 -4.74 -11.46 16.37
CA ARG A 86 -5.51 -12.67 16.11
C ARG A 86 -4.96 -13.91 16.81
N HIS A 87 -3.64 -14.04 16.85
CA HIS A 87 -2.96 -15.27 17.28
C HIS A 87 -2.16 -15.11 18.59
N GLY A 88 -2.20 -13.93 19.20
CA GLY A 88 -1.45 -13.58 20.42
C GLY A 88 0.03 -13.24 20.16
N SER A 89 0.68 -13.92 19.22
CA SER A 89 2.07 -13.67 18.82
C SER A 89 2.31 -14.00 17.35
N LEU A 90 3.43 -13.52 16.79
CA LEU A 90 3.86 -13.88 15.43
C LEU A 90 4.25 -15.37 15.30
N ALA A 91 4.82 -15.97 16.35
CA ALA A 91 5.20 -17.38 16.35
C ALA A 91 3.99 -18.33 16.33
N ALA A 92 2.82 -17.84 16.72
CA ALA A 92 1.56 -18.61 16.77
C ALA A 92 0.67 -18.40 15.55
N ILE A 93 1.17 -17.78 14.48
CA ILE A 93 0.38 -17.55 13.26
C ILE A 93 -0.08 -18.88 12.67
N ASP A 94 -1.39 -18.99 12.44
CA ASP A 94 -1.93 -20.02 11.55
C ASP A 94 -1.65 -19.62 10.09
N ILE A 95 -0.61 -20.20 9.51
CA ILE A 95 -0.14 -19.93 8.13
C ILE A 95 -1.28 -20.12 7.11
N ARG A 96 -2.11 -21.16 7.28
CA ARG A 96 -3.20 -21.45 6.33
C ARG A 96 -4.26 -20.36 6.38
N SER A 97 -4.72 -20.01 7.58
CA SER A 97 -5.68 -18.91 7.74
C SER A 97 -5.08 -17.59 7.26
N PHE A 98 -3.82 -17.30 7.55
CA PHE A 98 -3.14 -16.10 7.07
C PHE A 98 -3.26 -15.96 5.54
N TYR A 99 -2.86 -17.00 4.79
CA TYR A 99 -2.91 -16.96 3.32
C TYR A 99 -4.33 -16.90 2.79
N VAL A 100 -5.29 -17.64 3.35
CA VAL A 100 -6.67 -17.61 2.88
C VAL A 100 -7.30 -16.22 3.05
N TYR A 101 -7.11 -15.58 4.20
CA TYR A 101 -7.67 -14.24 4.45
C TYR A 101 -7.03 -13.17 3.56
N ARG A 102 -5.75 -13.34 3.21
CA ARG A 102 -5.03 -12.45 2.28
C ARG A 102 -5.42 -12.70 0.83
N ALA A 103 -5.39 -13.94 0.37
CA ALA A 103 -5.79 -14.34 -0.97
C ALA A 103 -7.24 -13.93 -1.26
N SER A 104 -8.17 -14.13 -0.31
CA SER A 104 -9.57 -13.70 -0.46
C SER A 104 -9.77 -12.20 -0.59
N ARG A 105 -8.81 -11.39 -0.10
CA ARG A 105 -8.86 -9.93 -0.23
C ARG A 105 -8.21 -9.44 -1.53
N ILE A 106 -7.12 -10.08 -1.97
CA ILE A 106 -6.28 -9.57 -3.05
C ILE A 106 -6.58 -10.25 -4.39
N LEU A 107 -6.60 -11.58 -4.44
CA LEU A 107 -6.70 -12.32 -5.72
C LEU A 107 -7.93 -11.97 -6.56
N PRO A 108 -9.15 -11.78 -6.01
CA PRO A 108 -10.31 -11.51 -6.85
C PRO A 108 -10.14 -10.28 -7.74
N LEU A 109 -9.73 -9.14 -7.16
CA LEU A 109 -9.56 -7.91 -7.92
C LEU A 109 -8.32 -7.95 -8.80
N LEU A 110 -7.22 -8.54 -8.32
CA LEU A 110 -6.02 -8.72 -9.13
C LEU A 110 -6.31 -9.54 -10.40
N LEU A 111 -7.00 -10.68 -10.28
CA LEU A 111 -7.32 -11.53 -11.42
C LEU A 111 -8.28 -10.84 -12.40
N ALA A 112 -9.29 -10.12 -11.89
CA ALA A 112 -10.20 -9.34 -12.72
C ALA A 112 -9.48 -8.21 -13.47
N LEU A 113 -8.56 -7.51 -12.80
CA LEU A 113 -7.71 -6.50 -13.40
C LEU A 113 -6.85 -7.10 -14.51
N LEU A 114 -6.12 -8.19 -14.25
CA LEU A 114 -5.27 -8.85 -15.24
C LEU A 114 -6.06 -9.33 -16.46
N ALA A 115 -7.27 -9.87 -16.26
CA ALA A 115 -8.15 -10.26 -17.35
C ALA A 115 -8.59 -9.05 -18.20
N LEU A 116 -8.98 -7.94 -17.56
CA LEU A 116 -9.35 -6.71 -18.25
C LEU A 116 -8.17 -6.10 -19.02
N LEU A 117 -7.00 -6.02 -18.41
CA LEU A 117 -5.80 -5.51 -19.08
C LEU A 117 -5.38 -6.38 -20.26
N SER A 118 -5.51 -7.71 -20.13
CA SER A 118 -5.27 -8.64 -21.24
C SER A 118 -6.26 -8.40 -22.38
N LEU A 119 -7.55 -8.23 -22.08
CA LEU A 119 -8.56 -7.91 -23.07
C LEU A 119 -8.27 -6.59 -23.80
N LEU A 120 -7.94 -5.52 -23.06
CA LEU A 120 -7.62 -4.22 -23.64
C LEU A 120 -6.36 -4.27 -24.52
N HIS A 121 -5.36 -5.07 -24.15
CA HIS A 121 -4.20 -5.35 -24.99
C HIS A 121 -4.60 -6.05 -26.29
N LEU A 122 -5.40 -7.13 -26.21
CA LEU A 122 -5.83 -7.91 -27.38
C LEU A 122 -6.72 -7.09 -28.33
N LEU A 123 -7.50 -6.15 -27.79
CA LEU A 123 -8.32 -5.21 -28.57
C LEU A 123 -7.51 -4.04 -29.16
N GLY A 124 -6.21 -3.94 -28.86
CA GLY A 124 -5.37 -2.86 -29.37
C GLY A 124 -5.69 -1.48 -28.80
N VAL A 125 -6.26 -1.39 -27.60
CA VAL A 125 -6.67 -0.10 -27.01
C VAL A 125 -5.44 0.76 -26.71
N PRO A 126 -5.34 1.99 -27.25
CA PRO A 126 -4.18 2.86 -27.02
C PRO A 126 -3.87 3.07 -25.53
N GLY A 127 -2.59 2.94 -25.16
CA GLY A 127 -2.13 3.05 -23.78
C GLY A 127 -2.25 1.79 -22.92
N TYR A 128 -2.86 0.71 -23.44
CA TYR A 128 -2.95 -0.60 -22.77
C TYR A 128 -2.15 -1.69 -23.49
N VAL A 129 -1.73 -1.44 -24.73
CA VAL A 129 -0.95 -2.39 -25.53
C VAL A 129 0.47 -2.51 -24.97
N ILE A 130 0.94 -3.75 -24.81
CA ILE A 130 2.33 -4.10 -24.50
C ILE A 130 3.06 -4.26 -25.83
N ASP A 131 3.81 -3.23 -26.24
CA ASP A 131 4.45 -3.13 -27.55
C ASP A 131 5.96 -2.83 -27.48
N LYS A 132 6.52 -2.74 -26.26
CA LYS A 132 7.93 -2.41 -26.07
C LYS A 132 8.84 -3.62 -26.33
N PRO A 133 10.09 -3.39 -26.79
CA PRO A 133 11.04 -4.47 -27.07
C PRO A 133 11.25 -5.41 -25.88
N GLY A 134 11.24 -6.72 -26.12
CA GLY A 134 11.44 -7.73 -25.09
C GLY A 134 10.23 -7.97 -24.18
N GLN A 135 9.11 -7.28 -24.42
CA GLN A 135 7.87 -7.49 -23.68
C GLN A 135 6.84 -8.33 -24.46
N SER A 136 5.99 -9.05 -23.73
CA SER A 136 4.81 -9.73 -24.25
C SER A 136 3.70 -9.75 -23.19
N LEU A 137 2.45 -9.98 -23.62
CA LEU A 137 1.34 -10.22 -22.70
C LEU A 137 1.62 -11.41 -21.76
N GLY A 138 2.15 -12.50 -22.30
CA GLY A 138 2.53 -13.68 -21.51
C GLY A 138 3.58 -13.35 -20.45
N GLY A 139 4.61 -12.58 -20.81
CA GLY A 139 5.65 -12.12 -19.87
C GLY A 139 5.09 -11.23 -18.76
N ALA A 140 4.19 -10.30 -19.10
CA ALA A 140 3.53 -9.44 -18.11
C ALA A 140 2.65 -10.25 -17.15
N LEU A 141 1.84 -11.18 -17.66
CA LEU A 141 0.99 -12.05 -16.84
C LEU A 141 1.80 -12.96 -15.92
N MET A 142 2.82 -13.64 -16.46
CA MET A 142 3.67 -14.53 -15.67
C MET A 142 4.43 -13.76 -14.59
N SER A 143 4.93 -12.55 -14.90
CA SER A 143 5.66 -11.74 -13.93
C SER A 143 4.77 -11.15 -12.84
N ALA A 144 3.54 -10.74 -13.17
CA ALA A 144 2.56 -10.29 -12.19
C ALA A 144 2.15 -11.43 -11.24
N LEU A 145 1.75 -12.59 -11.78
CA LEU A 145 1.31 -13.74 -10.98
C LEU A 145 2.46 -14.43 -10.23
N GLY A 146 3.66 -14.40 -10.81
CA GLY A 146 4.87 -14.96 -10.22
C GLY A 146 5.58 -14.03 -9.24
N LEU A 147 5.03 -12.84 -8.97
CA LEU A 147 5.57 -11.85 -8.04
C LEU A 147 7.00 -11.37 -8.40
N TYR A 148 7.30 -11.31 -9.71
CA TYR A 148 8.58 -10.83 -10.24
C TYR A 148 8.43 -9.67 -11.25
N LEU A 149 7.29 -8.97 -11.28
CA LEU A 149 7.00 -7.88 -12.24
C LEU A 149 8.08 -6.79 -12.26
N ASN A 150 8.53 -6.35 -11.09
CA ASN A 150 9.60 -5.36 -10.96
C ASN A 150 10.90 -5.79 -11.67
N TRP A 151 11.20 -7.09 -11.61
CA TRP A 151 12.37 -7.65 -12.26
C TRP A 151 12.19 -7.68 -13.78
N TYR A 152 10.98 -8.02 -14.23
CA TYR A 152 10.63 -8.01 -15.64
C TYR A 152 10.74 -6.59 -16.22
N GLU A 153 10.20 -5.57 -15.55
CA GLU A 153 10.34 -4.17 -15.98
C GLU A 153 11.81 -3.69 -15.93
N GLY A 154 12.55 -4.07 -14.89
CA GLY A 154 13.96 -3.71 -14.79
C GLY A 154 14.85 -4.29 -15.91
N ARG A 155 14.40 -5.37 -16.57
CA ARG A 155 15.08 -5.96 -17.75
C ARG A 155 14.53 -5.49 -19.10
N THR A 156 13.25 -5.13 -19.15
CA THR A 156 12.54 -4.89 -20.42
C THR A 156 12.04 -3.46 -20.61
N THR A 157 12.16 -2.60 -19.58
CA THR A 157 11.57 -1.26 -19.43
C THR A 157 10.16 -1.23 -18.80
N TRP A 158 9.65 -0.03 -18.56
CA TRP A 158 8.32 0.24 -18.00
C TRP A 158 7.21 -0.43 -18.81
N LEU A 159 6.33 -1.18 -18.15
CA LEU A 159 5.07 -1.64 -18.74
C LEU A 159 4.08 -0.46 -18.95
N PRO A 160 2.97 -0.67 -19.68
CA PRO A 160 1.92 0.35 -19.76
C PRO A 160 1.39 0.71 -18.36
N ALA A 161 0.93 1.94 -18.18
CA ALA A 161 0.80 2.51 -16.83
C ALA A 161 -0.19 1.79 -15.89
N ASN A 162 -1.17 1.03 -16.40
CA ASN A 162 -2.05 0.19 -15.56
C ASN A 162 -1.40 -1.12 -15.11
N TRP A 163 -0.42 -1.61 -15.84
CA TRP A 163 0.40 -2.75 -15.45
C TRP A 163 1.51 -2.31 -14.51
N ASP A 164 2.11 -1.15 -14.80
CA ASP A 164 3.18 -0.52 -14.02
C ASP A 164 2.86 -0.48 -12.53
N VAL A 165 1.65 -0.02 -12.15
CA VAL A 165 1.23 0.07 -10.73
C VAL A 165 1.30 -1.26 -9.96
N LEU A 166 1.34 -2.41 -10.64
CA LEU A 166 1.47 -3.73 -10.00
C LEU A 166 2.86 -3.98 -9.39
N TRP A 167 3.86 -3.13 -9.69
CA TRP A 167 5.21 -3.25 -9.16
C TRP A 167 5.18 -3.32 -7.62
N SER A 168 4.40 -2.43 -6.99
CA SER A 168 4.32 -2.34 -5.53
C SER A 168 3.58 -3.54 -4.93
N LEU A 169 2.51 -4.00 -5.59
CA LEU A 169 1.75 -5.18 -5.17
C LEU A 169 2.61 -6.44 -5.22
N SER A 170 3.40 -6.61 -6.27
CA SER A 170 4.32 -7.74 -6.44
C SER A 170 5.33 -7.82 -5.28
N ILE A 171 5.83 -6.68 -4.78
CA ILE A 171 6.72 -6.63 -3.61
C ILE A 171 5.98 -7.00 -2.34
N GLU A 172 4.81 -6.40 -2.13
CA GLU A 172 4.00 -6.60 -0.94
C GLU A 172 3.54 -8.06 -0.81
N GLU A 173 3.07 -8.67 -1.89
CA GLU A 173 2.65 -10.08 -1.93
C GLU A 173 3.84 -11.04 -1.74
N LEU A 174 5.01 -10.74 -2.32
CA LEU A 174 6.22 -11.56 -2.09
C LEU A 174 6.64 -11.53 -0.62
N PHE A 175 6.59 -10.36 0.01
CA PHE A 175 6.82 -10.25 1.44
C PHE A 175 5.80 -11.06 2.24
N TYR A 176 4.51 -10.96 1.89
CA TYR A 176 3.44 -11.70 2.58
C TYR A 176 3.49 -13.21 2.38
N LEU A 177 4.01 -13.67 1.25
CA LEU A 177 4.25 -15.09 1.01
C LEU A 177 5.29 -15.63 2.00
N VAL A 178 6.38 -14.91 2.21
CA VAL A 178 7.50 -15.38 3.06
C VAL A 178 7.28 -15.08 4.55
N PHE A 179 6.62 -13.97 4.88
CA PHE A 179 6.47 -13.45 6.23
C PHE A 179 5.95 -14.44 7.30
N PRO A 180 4.79 -15.12 7.12
CA PRO A 180 4.27 -16.02 8.16
C PRO A 180 5.16 -17.25 8.36
N LEU A 181 5.89 -17.69 7.32
CA LEU A 181 6.86 -18.78 7.42
C LEU A 181 8.04 -18.37 8.31
N LEU A 182 8.62 -17.18 8.07
CA LEU A 182 9.69 -16.65 8.91
C LEU A 182 9.24 -16.46 10.37
N CYS A 183 8.00 -16.03 10.58
CA CYS A 183 7.46 -15.84 11.92
C CYS A 183 7.37 -17.15 12.73
N VAL A 184 7.04 -18.26 12.07
CA VAL A 184 6.90 -19.58 12.71
C VAL A 184 8.25 -20.29 12.82
N TRP A 185 9.12 -20.16 11.82
CA TRP A 185 10.39 -20.90 11.77
C TRP A 185 11.55 -20.22 12.49
N LEU A 186 11.58 -18.89 12.56
CA LEU A 186 12.66 -18.17 13.23
C LEU A 186 12.30 -17.82 14.67
N PRO A 187 13.23 -17.99 15.63
CA PRO A 187 13.05 -17.44 16.96
C PRO A 187 13.00 -15.91 16.88
N ARG A 188 12.25 -15.29 17.80
CA ARG A 188 11.98 -13.84 17.81
C ARG A 188 13.25 -12.98 17.64
N PRO A 189 14.40 -13.25 18.31
CA PRO A 189 15.60 -12.43 18.12
C PRO A 189 16.12 -12.44 16.68
N LEU A 190 16.15 -13.60 16.02
CA LEU A 190 16.62 -13.71 14.63
C LEU A 190 15.66 -13.02 13.65
N LEU A 191 14.35 -13.13 13.88
CA LEU A 191 13.36 -12.40 13.10
C LEU A 191 13.58 -10.88 13.23
N VAL A 192 13.76 -10.38 14.46
CA VAL A 192 14.02 -8.95 14.71
C VAL A 192 15.32 -8.51 14.04
N ILE A 193 16.41 -9.28 14.18
CA ILE A 193 17.69 -8.98 13.53
C ILE A 193 17.51 -8.90 12.01
N GLY A 194 16.85 -9.88 11.40
CA GLY A 194 16.60 -9.88 9.95
C GLY A 194 15.79 -8.66 9.49
N LEU A 195 14.74 -8.29 10.23
CA LEU A 195 13.95 -7.10 9.93
C LEU A 195 14.76 -5.80 10.10
N VAL A 196 15.59 -5.70 11.15
CA VAL A 196 16.46 -4.53 11.38
C VAL A 196 17.52 -4.43 10.29
N VAL A 197 18.17 -5.54 9.92
CA VAL A 197 19.13 -5.59 8.81
C VAL A 197 18.47 -5.13 7.52
N LEU A 198 17.25 -5.58 7.25
CA LEU A 198 16.49 -5.17 6.07
C LEU A 198 16.20 -3.65 6.09
N VAL A 199 15.75 -3.09 7.21
CA VAL A 199 15.53 -1.63 7.36
C VAL A 199 16.82 -0.84 7.16
N VAL A 200 17.87 -1.25 7.86
CA VAL A 200 19.17 -0.59 7.83
C VAL A 200 19.76 -0.69 6.43
N SER A 201 19.62 -1.80 5.70
CA SER A 201 20.17 -1.96 4.34
C SER A 201 19.67 -0.96 3.29
N LEU A 202 18.58 -0.21 3.56
CA LEU A 202 17.93 0.68 2.59
C LEU A 202 18.88 1.69 1.92
N PRO A 203 19.73 2.46 2.64
CA PRO A 203 20.58 3.47 2.00
C PRO A 203 21.63 2.84 1.10
N TRP A 204 22.23 1.73 1.53
CA TRP A 204 23.24 1.00 0.78
C TRP A 204 22.66 0.39 -0.49
N THR A 205 21.53 -0.30 -0.36
CA THR A 205 20.88 -0.99 -1.48
C THR A 205 20.33 -0.02 -2.51
N ARG A 206 19.84 1.15 -2.08
CA ARG A 206 19.47 2.23 -2.99
C ARG A 206 20.68 2.83 -3.70
N GLY A 207 21.78 3.08 -2.99
CA GLY A 207 23.01 3.62 -3.58
C GLY A 207 23.66 2.69 -4.60
N LEU A 208 23.57 1.36 -4.41
CA LEU A 208 24.05 0.37 -5.40
C LEU A 208 23.27 0.41 -6.72
N LEU A 209 22.08 1.02 -6.74
CA LEU A 209 21.22 1.11 -7.90
C LEU A 209 21.32 2.48 -8.59
N ASP A 210 22.21 3.37 -8.12
CA ASP A 210 22.41 4.69 -8.72
C ASP A 210 22.64 4.60 -10.25
N GLY A 211 22.01 5.52 -10.99
CA GLY A 211 21.95 5.50 -12.45
C GLY A 211 20.91 4.55 -13.08
N GLN A 212 20.30 3.64 -12.31
CA GLN A 212 19.27 2.70 -12.80
C GLN A 212 17.86 3.05 -12.30
N GLU A 213 17.17 3.96 -12.99
CA GLU A 213 15.88 4.54 -12.56
C GLU A 213 14.83 3.49 -12.11
N ILE A 214 14.50 2.52 -12.97
CA ILE A 214 13.51 1.47 -12.65
C ILE A 214 13.90 0.69 -11.38
N TRP A 215 15.18 0.33 -11.26
CA TRP A 215 15.65 -0.46 -10.13
C TRP A 215 15.70 0.36 -8.84
N GLN A 216 16.15 1.62 -8.88
CA GLN A 216 16.15 2.49 -7.69
C GLN A 216 14.76 2.69 -7.12
N GLU A 217 13.76 2.75 -8.00
CA GLU A 217 12.38 2.93 -7.57
C GLU A 217 11.78 1.61 -7.10
N LYS A 218 11.92 0.54 -7.89
CA LYS A 218 11.09 -0.65 -7.77
C LYS A 218 11.81 -1.90 -7.28
N ALA A 219 13.09 -1.81 -6.91
CA ALA A 219 13.78 -2.97 -6.38
C ALA A 219 13.10 -3.48 -5.09
N TYR A 220 13.00 -4.81 -5.00
CA TYR A 220 12.36 -5.48 -3.87
C TYR A 220 13.01 -5.10 -2.54
N LEU A 221 14.33 -5.06 -2.48
CA LEU A 221 15.05 -4.94 -1.21
C LEU A 221 14.81 -3.60 -0.51
N PRO A 222 15.00 -2.42 -1.14
CA PRO A 222 14.64 -1.13 -0.54
C PRO A 222 13.16 -1.02 -0.13
N ALA A 223 12.25 -1.58 -0.92
CA ALA A 223 10.81 -1.50 -0.64
C ALA A 223 10.40 -2.43 0.52
N MET A 224 10.97 -3.64 0.58
CA MET A 224 10.79 -4.57 1.70
C MET A 224 11.30 -3.98 3.02
N SER A 225 12.33 -3.11 3.01
CA SER A 225 12.76 -2.33 4.18
C SER A 225 11.64 -1.50 4.79
N ALA A 226 10.79 -0.89 3.98
CA ALA A 226 9.65 -0.11 4.48
C ALA A 226 8.60 -1.02 5.13
N ILE A 227 8.30 -2.18 4.52
CA ILE A 227 7.39 -3.18 5.11
C ILE A 227 7.95 -3.70 6.44
N ALA A 228 9.25 -4.01 6.49
CA ALA A 228 9.93 -4.47 7.70
C ALA A 228 9.89 -3.43 8.83
N ALA A 229 10.08 -2.14 8.52
CA ALA A 229 9.93 -1.05 9.49
C ALA A 229 8.52 -1.03 10.10
N GLY A 230 7.49 -1.25 9.27
CA GLY A 230 6.11 -1.41 9.73
C GLY A 230 5.92 -2.60 10.66
N VAL A 231 6.48 -3.76 10.32
CA VAL A 231 6.43 -4.97 11.16
C VAL A 231 7.09 -4.72 12.52
N LEU A 232 8.28 -4.12 12.54
CA LEU A 232 8.97 -3.75 13.78
C LEU A 232 8.14 -2.78 14.62
N ALA A 233 7.49 -1.80 14.00
CA ALA A 233 6.59 -0.88 14.67
C ALA A 233 5.40 -1.60 15.32
N ALA A 234 4.82 -2.60 14.65
CA ALA A 234 3.73 -3.40 15.24
C ALA A 234 4.21 -4.25 16.43
N MET A 235 5.41 -4.82 16.34
CA MET A 235 6.03 -5.57 17.44
C MET A 235 6.30 -4.67 18.65
N LEU A 236 6.79 -3.45 18.41
CA LEU A 236 7.05 -2.45 19.45
C LEU A 236 5.76 -1.92 20.08
N TRP A 237 4.75 -1.65 19.25
CA TRP A 237 3.43 -1.22 19.71
C TRP A 237 2.83 -2.20 20.71
N ARG A 238 3.01 -3.51 20.49
CA ARG A 238 2.52 -4.55 21.41
C ARG A 238 3.33 -4.65 22.71
N SER A 239 4.64 -4.42 22.67
CA SER A 239 5.52 -4.60 23.83
C SER A 239 5.50 -3.45 24.83
N LEU A 240 5.06 -2.24 24.42
CA LEU A 240 5.07 -1.05 25.27
C LEU A 240 3.67 -0.44 25.40
N GLN A 241 3.43 0.26 26.50
CA GLN A 241 2.19 1.01 26.76
C GLN A 241 2.55 2.41 27.30
N PRO A 242 3.04 3.33 26.45
CA PRO A 242 3.42 4.66 26.90
C PRO A 242 2.21 5.53 27.25
N SER A 243 2.48 6.66 27.90
CA SER A 243 1.43 7.64 28.24
C SER A 243 0.78 8.23 26.99
N ARG A 244 -0.50 8.64 27.09
CA ARG A 244 -1.21 9.30 26.00
C ARG A 244 -0.54 10.59 25.53
N ALA A 245 0.10 11.33 26.45
CA ALA A 245 0.83 12.54 26.12
C ALA A 245 2.05 12.23 25.24
N PHE A 246 2.82 11.19 25.59
CA PHE A 246 3.94 10.73 24.78
C PHE A 246 3.48 10.27 23.39
N ALA A 247 2.38 9.51 23.31
CA ALA A 247 1.83 9.08 22.04
C ALA A 247 1.40 10.25 21.14
N ARG A 248 0.80 11.31 21.70
CA ARG A 248 0.47 12.54 20.95
C ARG A 248 1.71 13.28 20.48
N CYS A 249 2.77 13.33 21.29
CA CYS A 249 4.06 13.89 20.89
C CYS A 249 4.64 13.13 19.69
N LEU A 250 4.62 11.80 19.73
CA LEU A 250 5.03 10.97 18.57
C LEU A 250 4.17 11.24 17.34
N CYS A 251 2.85 11.41 17.48
CA CYS A 251 2.01 11.80 16.34
C CYS A 251 2.44 13.14 15.73
N ALA A 252 2.66 14.16 16.57
CA ALA A 252 3.08 15.47 16.09
C ALA A 252 4.46 15.40 15.41
N LEU A 253 5.42 14.69 16.02
CA LEU A 253 6.76 14.51 15.49
C LEU A 253 6.76 13.73 14.16
N GLY A 254 6.01 12.63 14.09
CA GLY A 254 5.89 11.81 12.89
C GLY A 254 5.16 12.54 11.76
N ALA A 255 4.11 13.31 12.08
CA ALA A 255 3.41 14.15 11.10
C ALA A 255 4.31 15.27 10.58
N LEU A 256 5.10 15.90 11.45
CA LEU A 256 6.10 16.90 11.06
C LEU A 256 7.16 16.28 10.15
N GLY A 257 7.74 15.13 10.52
CA GLY A 257 8.74 14.44 9.71
C GLY A 257 8.21 14.02 8.33
N LEU A 258 6.96 13.54 8.28
CA LEU A 258 6.28 13.23 7.02
C LEU A 258 6.09 14.50 6.17
N TYR A 259 5.61 15.59 6.78
CA TYR A 259 5.46 16.88 6.09
C TYR A 259 6.79 17.40 5.54
N LEU A 260 7.85 17.37 6.34
CA LEU A 260 9.21 17.76 5.91
C LEU A 260 9.70 16.88 4.75
N SER A 261 9.45 15.57 4.81
CA SER A 261 9.79 14.64 3.72
C SER A 261 9.11 15.00 2.40
N MET A 262 7.85 15.46 2.46
CA MET A 262 7.10 15.85 1.26
C MET A 262 7.51 17.24 0.74
N ALA A 263 7.64 18.22 1.63
CA ALA A 263 7.82 19.63 1.25
C ALA A 263 9.29 20.05 1.06
N TRP A 264 10.24 19.33 1.65
CA TRP A 264 11.69 19.56 1.57
C TRP A 264 12.44 18.32 1.07
N GLY A 265 11.80 17.48 0.24
CA GLY A 265 12.40 16.24 -0.24
C GLY A 265 13.75 16.43 -0.94
N GLY A 266 13.91 17.52 -1.71
CA GLY A 266 15.17 17.86 -2.39
C GLY A 266 16.29 18.25 -1.42
N GLU A 267 16.00 19.06 -0.42
CA GLU A 267 16.92 19.43 0.66
C GLU A 267 17.31 18.22 1.49
N LEU A 268 16.32 17.39 1.86
CA LEU A 268 16.54 16.16 2.62
C LEU A 268 17.38 15.16 1.82
N TRP A 269 17.15 15.04 0.51
CA TRP A 269 18.03 14.26 -0.37
C TRP A 269 19.45 14.83 -0.39
N ARG A 270 19.64 16.15 -0.50
CA ARG A 270 20.98 16.75 -0.47
C ARG A 270 21.70 16.51 0.85
N ALA A 271 20.98 16.60 1.97
CA ALA A 271 21.54 16.43 3.32
C ALA A 271 21.76 14.97 3.70
N LEU A 272 20.81 14.08 3.40
CA LEU A 272 20.79 12.69 3.86
C LEU A 272 21.13 11.67 2.77
N ARG A 273 21.18 12.08 1.50
CA ARG A 273 21.40 11.22 0.33
C ARG A 273 20.46 10.01 0.36
N HIS A 274 20.97 8.80 0.16
CA HIS A 274 20.19 7.55 0.16
C HIS A 274 19.47 7.28 1.49
N SER A 275 19.82 7.98 2.57
CA SER A 275 19.14 7.90 3.87
C SER A 275 17.89 8.80 3.98
N SER A 276 17.58 9.64 2.98
CA SER A 276 16.36 10.47 3.00
C SER A 276 15.08 9.63 3.08
N LEU A 277 15.08 8.46 2.46
CA LEU A 277 13.96 7.54 2.50
C LEU A 277 13.87 6.80 3.85
N LEU A 278 15.00 6.59 4.53
CA LEU A 278 15.03 6.10 5.91
C LEU A 278 14.36 7.11 6.85
N PHE A 279 14.60 8.41 6.64
CA PHE A 279 13.91 9.48 7.36
C PHE A 279 12.39 9.47 7.12
N LEU A 280 11.95 9.28 5.87
CA LEU A 280 10.53 9.12 5.54
C LEU A 280 9.91 7.94 6.29
N ILE A 281 10.47 6.73 6.15
CA ILE A 281 9.87 5.53 6.78
C ILE A 281 9.91 5.63 8.30
N GLY A 282 10.97 6.22 8.88
CA GLY A 282 11.07 6.48 10.31
C GLY A 282 9.98 7.44 10.80
N SER A 283 9.73 8.52 10.05
CA SER A 283 8.65 9.46 10.34
C SER A 283 7.28 8.79 10.32
N VAL A 284 7.02 7.91 9.34
CA VAL A 284 5.79 7.13 9.24
C VAL A 284 5.66 6.14 10.40
N VAL A 285 6.73 5.44 10.78
CA VAL A 285 6.75 4.54 11.95
C VAL A 285 6.39 5.30 13.23
N VAL A 286 7.02 6.45 13.46
CA VAL A 286 6.76 7.31 14.63
C VAL A 286 5.31 7.77 14.66
N LEU A 287 4.76 8.17 13.51
CA LEU A 287 3.35 8.56 13.37
C LEU A 287 2.40 7.40 13.68
N LEU A 288 2.66 6.20 13.13
CA LEU A 288 1.84 5.00 13.36
C LEU A 288 1.82 4.59 14.83
N LEU A 289 2.99 4.58 15.47
CA LEU A 289 3.12 4.29 16.89
C LEU A 289 2.33 5.28 17.75
N GLY A 290 2.45 6.58 17.45
CA GLY A 290 1.66 7.61 18.12
C GLY A 290 0.15 7.39 17.95
N CYS A 291 -0.31 7.10 16.72
CA CYS A 291 -1.73 6.88 16.45
C CYS A 291 -2.26 5.64 17.16
N ALA A 292 -1.47 4.56 17.21
CA ALA A 292 -1.84 3.29 17.77
C ALA A 292 -1.81 3.29 19.32
N TRP A 293 -0.77 3.83 19.95
CA TRP A 293 -0.70 3.98 21.41
C TRP A 293 -1.68 5.03 21.94
N GLY A 294 -1.83 6.15 21.22
CA GLY A 294 -2.75 7.22 21.57
C GLY A 294 -4.23 6.85 21.36
N ARG A 295 -4.50 5.72 20.68
CA ARG A 295 -5.84 5.30 20.23
C ARG A 295 -6.58 6.43 19.52
N LEU A 296 -5.86 7.16 18.67
CA LEU A 296 -6.40 8.34 18.00
C LEU A 296 -7.38 7.90 16.91
N GLY A 297 -8.50 8.63 16.82
CA GLY A 297 -9.41 8.54 15.69
C GLY A 297 -9.06 9.52 14.58
N ALA A 298 -9.78 9.44 13.47
CA ALA A 298 -9.72 10.44 12.40
C ALA A 298 -10.01 11.84 12.98
N PRO A 299 -9.15 12.84 12.70
CA PRO A 299 -9.43 14.22 13.06
C PRO A 299 -10.76 14.70 12.45
N ARG A 300 -11.41 15.67 13.11
CA ARG A 300 -12.65 16.27 12.61
C ARG A 300 -12.43 16.79 11.18
N GLY A 301 -13.38 16.50 10.29
CA GLY A 301 -13.31 16.89 8.87
C GLY A 301 -12.52 15.92 7.97
N LEU A 302 -11.69 15.03 8.51
CA LEU A 302 -10.89 14.07 7.70
C LEU A 302 -11.54 12.69 7.55
N GLY A 303 -12.83 12.57 7.86
CA GLY A 303 -13.58 11.32 7.71
C GLY A 303 -13.63 10.81 6.26
N TRP A 304 -13.60 11.71 5.28
CA TRP A 304 -13.54 11.37 3.86
C TRP A 304 -12.20 10.75 3.47
N LEU A 305 -11.07 11.26 4.01
CA LEU A 305 -9.76 10.62 3.83
C LEU A 305 -9.75 9.23 4.45
N ALA A 306 -10.29 9.09 5.66
CA ALA A 306 -10.42 7.76 6.25
C ALA A 306 -11.25 6.83 5.35
N ALA A 307 -12.32 7.32 4.71
CA ALA A 307 -13.12 6.55 3.77
C ALA A 307 -12.31 6.09 2.54
N LEU A 308 -11.54 6.99 1.92
CA LEU A 308 -10.61 6.64 0.84
C LEU A 308 -9.58 5.61 1.30
N GLY A 309 -9.04 5.76 2.52
CA GLY A 309 -8.11 4.81 3.10
C GLY A 309 -8.67 3.39 3.26
N ARG A 310 -9.99 3.27 3.44
CA ARG A 310 -10.66 1.96 3.47
C ARG A 310 -10.75 1.29 2.11
N LEU A 311 -10.89 2.11 1.07
CA LEU A 311 -10.97 1.70 -0.34
C LEU A 311 -9.60 1.73 -1.03
N SER A 312 -8.51 1.92 -0.28
CA SER A 312 -7.21 2.25 -0.88
C SER A 312 -6.70 1.15 -1.81
N TYR A 313 -7.09 -0.12 -1.59
CA TYR A 313 -6.70 -1.23 -2.46
C TYR A 313 -7.43 -1.16 -3.81
N GLU A 314 -8.75 -0.98 -3.78
CA GLU A 314 -9.55 -0.79 -5.00
C GLU A 314 -9.11 0.45 -5.77
N LEU A 315 -8.97 1.58 -5.07
CA LEU A 315 -8.45 2.83 -5.65
C LEU A 315 -7.10 2.62 -6.31
N TYR A 316 -6.16 1.95 -5.63
CA TYR A 316 -4.82 1.73 -6.16
C TYR A 316 -4.83 0.89 -7.43
N LEU A 317 -5.67 -0.14 -7.52
CA LEU A 317 -5.72 -0.98 -8.72
C LEU A 317 -6.54 -0.39 -9.87
N THR A 318 -7.48 0.52 -9.60
CA THR A 318 -8.40 1.01 -10.65
C THR A 318 -8.18 2.46 -11.06
N HIS A 319 -7.41 3.26 -10.32
CA HIS A 319 -7.28 4.70 -10.61
C HIS A 319 -6.70 5.00 -12.01
N MET A 320 -5.82 4.15 -12.53
CA MET A 320 -5.18 4.40 -13.82
C MET A 320 -6.15 4.35 -15.00
N PHE A 321 -7.27 3.61 -14.91
CA PHE A 321 -8.33 3.67 -15.92
C PHE A 321 -8.94 5.07 -16.02
N VAL A 322 -9.23 5.69 -14.86
CA VAL A 322 -9.79 7.05 -14.78
C VAL A 322 -8.77 8.08 -15.20
N VAL A 323 -7.53 7.97 -14.71
CA VAL A 323 -6.44 8.90 -15.04
C VAL A 323 -6.20 8.91 -16.55
N LEU A 324 -6.03 7.76 -17.19
CA LEU A 324 -5.76 7.71 -18.63
C LEU A 324 -6.93 8.24 -19.45
N ALA A 325 -8.17 7.88 -19.10
CA ALA A 325 -9.35 8.36 -19.81
C ALA A 325 -9.50 9.89 -19.71
N LEU A 326 -9.38 10.46 -18.52
CA LEU A 326 -9.53 11.91 -18.32
C LEU A 326 -8.36 12.71 -18.89
N VAL A 327 -7.12 12.20 -18.80
CA VAL A 327 -5.97 12.84 -19.45
C VAL A 327 -6.15 12.86 -20.96
N ALA A 328 -6.58 11.75 -21.57
CA ALA A 328 -6.83 11.68 -23.01
C ALA A 328 -7.95 12.64 -23.44
N ALA A 329 -9.07 12.66 -22.71
CA ALA A 329 -10.19 13.55 -22.97
C ALA A 329 -9.80 15.04 -22.85
N TYR A 330 -9.02 15.40 -21.82
CA TYR A 330 -8.54 16.77 -21.64
C TYR A 330 -7.62 17.21 -22.78
N LYS A 331 -6.62 16.38 -23.12
CA LYS A 331 -5.67 16.69 -24.21
C LYS A 331 -6.37 16.87 -25.55
N TYR A 332 -7.43 16.10 -25.80
CA TYR A 332 -8.26 16.26 -26.98
C TYR A 332 -9.08 17.56 -26.96
N ALA A 333 -9.69 17.91 -25.82
CA ALA A 333 -10.59 19.06 -25.72
C ALA A 333 -9.86 20.41 -25.65
N PHE A 334 -8.66 20.46 -25.09
CA PHE A 334 -7.92 21.70 -24.81
C PHE A 334 -6.61 21.83 -25.61
N GLU A 335 -6.40 20.99 -26.62
CA GLU A 335 -5.23 21.06 -27.53
C GLU A 335 -3.87 21.14 -26.80
N GLN A 336 -3.76 20.46 -25.65
CA GLN A 336 -2.57 20.47 -24.76
C GLN A 336 -2.30 21.81 -24.06
N ASP A 337 -3.26 22.75 -23.99
CA ASP A 337 -3.20 23.85 -23.03
C ASP A 337 -3.45 23.32 -21.61
N TYR A 338 -2.47 23.48 -20.73
CA TYR A 338 -2.50 22.95 -19.36
C TYR A 338 -2.87 23.98 -18.29
N TYR A 339 -3.18 25.22 -18.67
CA TYR A 339 -3.48 26.29 -17.71
C TYR A 339 -4.62 25.92 -16.75
N TRP A 340 -5.66 25.27 -17.29
CA TRP A 340 -6.84 24.81 -16.54
C TRP A 340 -6.78 23.33 -16.12
N ALA A 341 -5.63 22.64 -16.27
CA ALA A 341 -5.52 21.20 -16.04
C ALA A 341 -5.84 20.81 -14.59
N PHE A 342 -5.65 21.73 -13.64
CA PHE A 342 -5.99 21.52 -12.23
C PHE A 342 -7.48 21.23 -11.99
N ALA A 343 -8.38 21.72 -12.86
CA ALA A 343 -9.82 21.49 -12.73
C ALA A 343 -10.19 20.00 -12.90
N VAL A 344 -9.36 19.22 -13.59
CA VAL A 344 -9.55 17.77 -13.81
C VAL A 344 -9.29 16.97 -12.52
N TYR A 345 -8.52 17.49 -11.58
CA TYR A 345 -8.11 16.77 -10.36
C TYR A 345 -9.29 16.40 -9.46
N PRO A 346 -10.16 17.33 -9.00
CA PRO A 346 -11.30 16.95 -8.17
C PRO A 346 -12.25 15.99 -8.88
N VAL A 347 -12.45 16.16 -10.20
CA VAL A 347 -13.26 15.24 -11.03
C VAL A 347 -12.64 13.85 -11.05
N SER A 348 -11.33 13.75 -11.27
CA SER A 348 -10.59 12.50 -11.28
C SER A 348 -10.68 11.79 -9.93
N LEU A 349 -10.53 12.52 -8.82
CA LEU A 349 -10.62 11.95 -7.48
C LEU A 349 -12.02 11.42 -7.17
N ALA A 350 -13.06 12.16 -7.56
CA ALA A 350 -14.44 11.72 -7.40
C ALA A 350 -14.74 10.48 -8.26
N ALA A 351 -14.30 10.46 -9.52
CA ALA A 351 -14.48 9.33 -10.43
C ALA A 351 -13.71 8.08 -9.95
N CYS A 352 -12.46 8.23 -9.50
CA CYS A 352 -11.69 7.16 -8.88
C CYS A 352 -12.40 6.60 -7.64
N ALA A 353 -12.89 7.47 -6.75
CA ALA A 353 -13.60 7.06 -5.54
C ALA A 353 -14.91 6.33 -5.86
N ALA A 354 -15.68 6.81 -6.85
CA ALA A 354 -16.91 6.18 -7.29
C ALA A 354 -16.64 4.79 -7.89
N LEU A 355 -15.65 4.67 -8.79
CA LEU A 355 -15.25 3.39 -9.38
C LEU A 355 -14.79 2.40 -8.30
N ALA A 356 -13.90 2.83 -7.40
CA ALA A 356 -13.40 1.99 -6.32
C ALA A 356 -14.50 1.55 -5.36
N TRP A 357 -15.44 2.44 -5.03
CA TRP A 357 -16.61 2.09 -4.21
C TRP A 357 -17.49 1.05 -4.90
N GLY A 358 -17.77 1.23 -6.20
CA GLY A 358 -18.56 0.29 -6.99
C GLY A 358 -17.92 -1.09 -7.05
N VAL A 359 -16.62 -1.13 -7.38
CA VAL A 359 -15.81 -2.36 -7.40
C VAL A 359 -15.79 -3.03 -6.02
N GLN A 360 -15.58 -2.28 -4.94
CA GLN A 360 -15.60 -2.82 -3.59
C GLN A 360 -16.95 -3.46 -3.26
N ARG A 361 -18.05 -2.73 -3.48
CA ARG A 361 -19.40 -3.13 -3.06
C ARG A 361 -19.94 -4.30 -3.87
N HIS A 362 -19.74 -4.27 -5.18
CA HIS A 362 -20.39 -5.20 -6.11
C HIS A 362 -19.50 -6.37 -6.51
N PHE A 363 -18.19 -6.27 -6.34
CA PHE A 363 -17.26 -7.33 -6.75
C PHE A 363 -16.39 -7.84 -5.60
N CYS A 364 -15.56 -7.00 -4.97
CA CYS A 364 -14.60 -7.45 -3.98
C CYS A 364 -15.27 -8.02 -2.72
N GLN A 365 -16.25 -7.31 -2.14
CA GLN A 365 -16.90 -7.73 -0.89
C GLN A 365 -17.67 -9.06 -1.03
N PRO A 366 -18.47 -9.29 -2.10
CA PRO A 366 -19.06 -10.59 -2.35
C PRO A 366 -18.03 -11.71 -2.50
N CYS A 367 -16.96 -11.49 -3.28
CA CYS A 367 -15.90 -12.49 -3.46
C CYS A 367 -15.19 -12.83 -2.15
N GLU A 368 -14.79 -11.81 -1.39
CA GLU A 368 -14.11 -11.94 -0.10
C GLU A 368 -14.96 -12.72 0.92
N SER A 369 -16.25 -12.39 1.02
CA SER A 369 -17.18 -13.07 1.93
C SER A 369 -17.43 -14.52 1.54
N SER A 370 -17.62 -14.80 0.25
CA SER A 370 -17.83 -16.16 -0.28
C SER A 370 -16.62 -17.05 -0.03
N LEU A 371 -15.41 -16.58 -0.36
CA LEU A 371 -14.17 -17.34 -0.17
C LEU A 371 -13.92 -17.65 1.30
N ARG A 372 -14.15 -16.68 2.19
CA ARG A 372 -13.97 -16.87 3.64
C ARG A 372 -15.03 -17.79 4.24
N ALA A 373 -16.29 -17.69 3.81
CA ALA A 373 -17.34 -18.60 4.23
C ALA A 373 -17.06 -20.05 3.81
N ARG A 374 -16.55 -20.25 2.58
CA ARG A 374 -16.10 -21.57 2.11
C ARG A 374 -14.97 -22.12 2.96
N TYR A 375 -13.97 -21.31 3.29
CA TYR A 375 -12.89 -21.72 4.19
C TYR A 375 -13.40 -22.10 5.59
N ALA A 376 -14.25 -21.26 6.19
CA ALA A 376 -14.81 -21.52 7.52
C ALA A 376 -15.61 -22.83 7.59
N ARG A 377 -16.33 -23.19 6.51
CA ARG A 377 -17.02 -24.48 6.41
C ARG A 377 -16.05 -25.66 6.35
N LEU A 378 -14.97 -25.56 5.58
CA LEU A 378 -13.96 -26.61 5.42
C LEU A 378 -13.04 -26.77 6.65
N ALA A 379 -12.91 -25.72 7.46
CA ALA A 379 -12.06 -25.71 8.65
C ALA A 379 -12.76 -26.23 9.92
N LYS A 380 -14.09 -26.45 9.92
CA LYS A 380 -14.78 -27.07 11.04
C LYS A 380 -14.36 -28.55 11.14
N PRO A 381 -13.96 -29.05 12.33
CA PRO A 381 -13.71 -30.48 12.49
C PRO A 381 -15.01 -31.26 12.22
N ILE A 382 -14.90 -32.38 11.50
CA ILE A 382 -15.99 -33.35 11.34
C ILE A 382 -16.37 -33.78 12.76
N PRO A 383 -17.65 -33.71 13.17
CA PRO A 383 -18.04 -34.22 14.47
C PRO A 383 -17.67 -35.70 14.54
N VAL A 384 -16.79 -36.06 15.47
CA VAL A 384 -16.52 -37.46 15.80
C VAL A 384 -17.86 -38.05 16.21
N SER A 385 -18.39 -38.96 15.40
CA SER A 385 -19.55 -39.75 15.80
C SER A 385 -19.18 -40.46 17.09
N GLN A 386 -19.84 -40.10 18.19
CA GLN A 386 -19.86 -40.93 19.39
C GLN A 386 -20.63 -42.21 19.04
N ASN A 387 -19.99 -43.15 18.35
CA ASN A 387 -20.50 -44.50 18.20
C ASN A 387 -20.05 -45.31 19.41
N GLY A 388 -20.99 -45.50 20.33
CA GLY A 388 -21.26 -46.79 20.96
C GLY A 388 -20.28 -47.27 22.01
N ALA A 389 -20.35 -46.69 23.21
CA ALA A 389 -20.15 -47.48 24.42
C ALA A 389 -21.42 -48.32 24.65
N SER A 390 -21.39 -49.57 24.20
CA SER A 390 -22.27 -50.63 24.72
C SER A 390 -21.66 -51.98 24.36
N HIS A 391 -20.80 -52.51 25.23
CA HIS A 391 -20.72 -53.94 25.56
C HIS A 391 -20.14 -54.10 26.95
#